data_AF-A0A8S9HFK4-F1
#
_entry.id   AF-A0A8S9HFK4-F1
#
_cell.length_a   1.000
_cell.length_b   1.000
_cell.length_c   1.000
_cell.angle_alpha   90.00
_cell.angle_beta   90.00
_cell.angle_gamma   90.00
#
_symmetry.space_group_name_H-M   'P 1'
#
loop_
_entity.id
_entity.type
_entity.pdbx_description
1 polymer ?
#
loop_
_entity_poly.entity_id
_entity_poly.type
_entity_poly.pdbx_seq_one_letter_code
_entity_poly.pdbx_strand_id
1 'polypeptide(L)'
;MFSTMECQKAQFFVTILVILFGVSSSKNVCNPACKAKESFNCDDPLTFNRTSFPKNFTFGAATSAYQIEGAAHRALNGWDYFTHRYPEKVPDRSSGDLACDSFDLYKVRGDLYKEDVKLLKRMKVQAYRLSIAWSRILPKGRLIGGIDENGIKYYNNLINELKGNGIEPYVTIFHWDVPQTLEDEYGGFLSRRIVEDYKNYAELLFQRFGDRVKFWITLNQPYSLASKGYGDGSYPPGRCTGCEFGGNSGTEL
;
A
#
# COMPACT_ATOMS: atom_id res chain seq x y z
N MET A 1 0.30 -5.32 -37.66
CA MET A 1 1.47 -4.45 -37.79
C MET A 1 1.62 -3.70 -36.47
N PHE A 2 2.24 -4.35 -35.49
CA PHE A 2 2.45 -3.78 -34.16
C PHE A 2 3.75 -2.98 -34.20
N SER A 3 3.65 -1.66 -34.00
CA SER A 3 4.82 -0.81 -33.84
C SER A 3 5.07 -0.62 -32.35
N THR A 4 6.22 -1.12 -31.91
CA THR A 4 6.81 -0.93 -30.58
C THR A 4 7.38 0.48 -30.49
N MET A 5 6.89 1.30 -29.55
CA MET A 5 7.55 2.55 -29.17
C MET A 5 8.50 2.30 -28.00
N GLU A 6 9.79 2.43 -28.29
CA GLU A 6 10.90 2.43 -27.34
C GLU A 6 10.85 3.65 -26.41
N CYS A 7 11.20 3.45 -25.14
CA CYS A 7 11.35 4.50 -24.12
C CYS A 7 12.82 4.95 -24.07
N GLN A 8 13.08 6.23 -24.33
CA GLN A 8 14.43 6.82 -24.28
C GLN A 8 14.95 6.97 -22.84
N LYS A 9 16.22 6.60 -22.63
CA LYS A 9 16.96 6.65 -21.37
C LYS A 9 17.41 8.08 -21.05
N ALA A 10 17.10 8.58 -19.85
CA ALA A 10 17.73 9.76 -19.27
C ALA A 10 19.00 9.35 -18.49
N GLN A 11 20.14 9.95 -18.84
CA GLN A 11 21.43 9.80 -18.13
C GLN A 11 21.52 10.80 -16.99
N PHE A 12 21.84 10.33 -15.77
CA PHE A 12 22.27 11.17 -14.65
C PHE A 12 23.63 10.71 -14.14
N PHE A 13 24.58 11.64 -14.04
CA PHE A 13 25.88 11.47 -13.38
C PHE A 13 25.71 11.71 -11.87
N VAL A 14 26.22 10.79 -11.04
CA VAL A 14 26.33 10.98 -9.58
C VAL A 14 27.76 10.67 -9.15
N THR A 15 28.42 11.67 -8.58
CA THR A 15 29.76 11.59 -8.01
C THR A 15 29.69 10.94 -6.62
N ILE A 16 30.52 9.92 -6.39
CA ILE A 16 30.58 9.13 -5.14
C ILE A 16 31.57 9.77 -4.15
N LEU A 17 31.15 9.98 -2.91
CA LEU A 17 32.02 10.22 -1.75
C LEU A 17 32.00 8.97 -0.86
N VAL A 18 33.16 8.32 -0.68
CA VAL A 18 33.32 7.10 0.14
C VAL A 18 33.79 7.50 1.54
N ILE A 19 33.06 7.10 2.58
CA ILE A 19 33.55 7.06 3.96
C ILE A 19 33.42 5.62 4.46
N LEU A 20 34.58 5.01 4.76
CA LEU A 20 34.72 3.67 5.30
C LEU A 20 34.63 3.69 6.82
N PHE A 21 33.75 2.88 7.39
CA PHE A 21 33.91 2.33 8.73
C PHE A 21 33.55 0.85 8.68
N GLY A 22 34.47 0.00 9.15
CA GLY A 22 34.24 -1.43 9.31
C GLY A 22 34.47 -1.83 10.74
N VAL A 23 33.61 -2.71 11.29
CA VAL A 23 33.98 -3.67 12.34
C VAL A 23 33.11 -4.94 12.25
N SER A 24 33.83 -6.07 12.23
CA SER A 24 33.55 -7.42 12.75
C SER A 24 32.52 -8.35 12.11
N SER A 25 33.09 -9.44 11.59
CA SER A 25 32.51 -10.65 11.02
C SER A 25 31.51 -11.39 11.92
N SER A 26 30.36 -11.73 11.34
CA SER A 26 29.61 -12.95 11.66
C SER A 26 29.69 -13.88 10.45
N LYS A 27 29.84 -15.18 10.72
CA LYS A 27 30.28 -16.22 9.79
C LYS A 27 29.44 -16.28 8.50
N ASN A 28 30.14 -16.19 7.37
CA ASN A 28 29.63 -16.27 6.01
C ASN A 28 29.00 -17.64 5.71
N VAL A 29 27.69 -17.65 5.43
CA VAL A 29 27.08 -18.59 4.46
C VAL A 29 26.12 -17.79 3.57
N CYS A 30 26.68 -16.81 2.85
CA CYS A 30 26.08 -16.29 1.63
C CYS A 30 27.07 -16.57 0.51
N ASN A 31 26.66 -17.39 -0.46
CA ASN A 31 27.43 -17.63 -1.67
C ASN A 31 27.66 -16.28 -2.39
N PRO A 32 28.90 -15.80 -2.55
CA PRO A 32 29.18 -14.45 -3.01
C PRO A 32 29.28 -14.41 -4.53
N ALA A 33 28.18 -14.58 -5.29
CA ALA A 33 28.24 -14.38 -6.73
C ALA A 33 26.89 -14.16 -7.46
N CYS A 34 25.94 -13.39 -6.91
CA CYS A 34 24.98 -12.71 -7.81
C CYS A 34 25.66 -11.44 -8.35
N LYS A 35 26.64 -11.62 -9.24
CA LYS A 35 27.27 -10.49 -9.91
C LYS A 35 26.28 -9.98 -10.94
N ALA A 36 25.64 -8.84 -10.66
CA ALA A 36 24.67 -8.15 -11.52
C ALA A 36 25.22 -7.63 -12.87
N LYS A 37 26.29 -8.25 -13.40
CA LYS A 37 26.92 -7.95 -14.70
C LYS A 37 26.65 -9.02 -15.75
N GLU A 38 26.18 -10.21 -15.37
CA GLU A 38 25.81 -11.28 -16.31
C GLU A 38 24.32 -11.20 -16.65
N SER A 39 23.93 -11.72 -17.82
CA SER A 39 22.51 -11.90 -18.16
C SER A 39 21.80 -12.67 -17.05
N PHE A 40 20.62 -12.22 -16.63
CA PHE A 40 19.82 -12.91 -15.63
C PHE A 40 19.66 -14.39 -16.03
N ASN A 41 20.05 -15.29 -15.12
CA ASN A 41 19.84 -16.74 -15.24
C ASN A 41 18.96 -17.29 -14.10
N CYS A 42 18.35 -16.39 -13.33
CA CYS A 42 17.54 -16.69 -12.15
C CYS A 42 16.07 -16.96 -12.47
N ASP A 43 15.71 -16.92 -13.75
CA ASP A 43 14.42 -17.24 -14.34
C ASP A 43 14.29 -18.72 -14.72
N ASP A 44 15.39 -19.50 -14.67
CA ASP A 44 15.34 -20.95 -14.77
C ASP A 44 14.86 -21.57 -13.43
N PRO A 45 13.63 -22.14 -13.39
CA PRO A 45 13.08 -22.72 -12.17
C PRO A 45 13.84 -23.98 -11.71
N LEU A 46 14.73 -24.55 -12.53
CA LEU A 46 15.60 -25.65 -12.11
C LEU A 46 16.74 -25.17 -11.21
N THR A 47 17.18 -23.93 -11.38
CA THR A 47 18.31 -23.36 -10.62
C THR A 47 17.86 -22.41 -9.50
N PHE A 48 16.71 -21.77 -9.65
CA PHE A 48 16.14 -20.89 -8.63
C PHE A 48 14.65 -21.15 -8.42
N ASN A 49 14.29 -21.75 -7.29
CA ASN A 49 12.90 -22.04 -6.96
C ASN A 49 12.66 -22.05 -5.44
N ARG A 50 11.44 -22.39 -5.02
CA ARG A 50 11.02 -22.39 -3.61
C ARG A 50 11.87 -23.31 -2.71
N THR A 51 12.50 -24.35 -3.25
CA THR A 51 13.38 -25.26 -2.51
C THR A 51 14.72 -24.63 -2.12
N SER A 52 15.10 -23.52 -2.77
CA SER A 52 16.29 -22.73 -2.42
C SER A 52 16.11 -21.94 -1.11
N PHE A 53 14.91 -21.92 -0.54
CA PHE A 53 14.56 -21.20 0.69
C PHE A 53 14.24 -22.20 1.83
N PRO A 54 14.32 -21.78 3.11
CA PRO A 54 13.86 -22.59 4.23
C PRO A 54 12.43 -23.10 4.01
N LYS A 55 12.12 -24.31 4.47
CA LYS A 55 10.80 -24.96 4.27
C LYS A 55 9.61 -24.11 4.76
N ASN A 56 9.84 -23.25 5.74
CA ASN A 56 8.85 -22.34 6.33
C ASN A 56 8.87 -20.93 5.73
N PHE A 57 9.57 -20.71 4.61
CA PHE A 57 9.59 -19.41 3.94
C PHE A 57 8.24 -19.12 3.28
N THR A 58 7.70 -17.93 3.55
CA THR A 58 6.41 -17.49 3.03
C THR A 58 6.60 -16.72 1.72
N PHE A 59 5.99 -17.22 0.65
CA PHE A 59 5.84 -16.45 -0.59
C PHE A 59 4.44 -15.86 -0.65
N GLY A 60 4.37 -14.61 -1.09
CA GLY A 60 3.13 -13.85 -1.14
C GLY A 60 3.08 -12.84 -2.27
N ALA A 61 1.92 -12.20 -2.39
CA ALA A 61 1.72 -11.00 -3.20
C ALA A 61 1.17 -9.89 -2.29
N ALA A 62 1.21 -8.64 -2.77
CA ALA A 62 0.79 -7.49 -2.00
C ALA A 62 -0.02 -6.49 -2.84
N THR A 63 -1.01 -5.85 -2.22
CA THR A 63 -1.77 -4.74 -2.79
C THR A 63 -2.03 -3.67 -1.72
N SER A 64 -2.65 -2.56 -2.13
CA SER A 64 -3.20 -1.55 -1.22
C SER A 64 -4.60 -1.16 -1.65
N ALA A 65 -5.42 -0.73 -0.70
CA ALA A 65 -6.84 -0.48 -0.89
C ALA A 65 -7.11 0.54 -2.01
N TYR A 66 -6.48 1.73 -1.96
CA TYR A 66 -6.70 2.77 -2.97
C TYR A 66 -6.36 2.29 -4.40
N GLN A 67 -5.35 1.42 -4.54
CA GLN A 67 -4.86 0.96 -5.83
C GLN A 67 -5.75 -0.10 -6.49
N ILE A 68 -6.59 -0.82 -5.74
CA ILE A 68 -7.36 -1.95 -6.30
C ILE A 68 -8.86 -1.88 -6.05
N GLU A 69 -9.31 -1.27 -4.95
CA GLU A 69 -10.70 -1.42 -4.50
C GLU A 69 -11.68 -0.55 -5.27
N GLY A 70 -11.28 0.67 -5.62
CA GLY A 70 -12.18 1.73 -6.08
C GLY A 70 -12.72 2.61 -4.95
N ALA A 71 -13.28 3.76 -5.32
CA ALA A 71 -13.90 4.74 -4.42
C ALA A 71 -15.39 4.49 -4.16
N ALA A 72 -16.01 3.54 -4.88
CA ALA A 72 -17.41 3.20 -4.68
C ALA A 72 -17.70 2.81 -3.22
N HIS A 73 -18.77 3.40 -2.66
CA HIS A 73 -19.27 3.11 -1.31
C HIS A 73 -18.24 3.23 -0.17
N ARG A 74 -17.28 4.16 -0.28
CA ARG A 74 -16.46 4.63 0.83
C ARG A 74 -16.38 6.16 0.81
N ALA A 75 -15.99 6.77 1.92
CA ALA A 75 -15.67 8.19 1.92
C ALA A 75 -14.35 8.46 1.18
N LEU A 76 -14.17 9.72 0.81
CA LEU A 76 -12.93 10.22 0.21
C LEU A 76 -11.78 10.18 1.22
N ASN A 77 -10.61 9.89 0.71
CA ASN A 77 -9.33 9.99 1.38
C ASN A 77 -8.41 10.97 0.63
N GLY A 78 -7.23 11.23 1.19
CA GLY A 78 -6.24 12.16 0.63
C GLY A 78 -5.86 11.87 -0.82
N TRP A 79 -5.83 10.59 -1.23
CA TRP A 79 -5.56 10.23 -2.62
C TRP A 79 -6.71 10.57 -3.56
N ASP A 80 -7.96 10.37 -3.14
CA ASP A 80 -9.12 10.80 -3.95
C ASP A 80 -9.05 12.32 -4.16
N TYR A 81 -8.86 13.10 -3.09
CA TYR A 81 -8.75 14.55 -3.20
C TYR A 81 -7.59 14.96 -4.11
N PHE A 82 -6.40 14.43 -3.87
CA PHE A 82 -5.19 14.83 -4.59
C PHE A 82 -5.28 14.55 -6.10
N THR A 83 -5.75 13.36 -6.49
CA THR A 83 -5.87 12.99 -7.92
C THR A 83 -6.94 13.80 -8.66
N HIS A 84 -8.03 14.17 -7.98
CA HIS A 84 -9.07 15.01 -8.58
C HIS A 84 -8.71 16.49 -8.60
N ARG A 85 -8.00 16.95 -7.57
CA ARG A 85 -7.61 18.35 -7.42
C ARG A 85 -6.40 18.71 -8.29
N TYR A 86 -5.46 17.78 -8.43
CA TYR A 86 -4.19 17.94 -9.15
C TYR A 86 -3.99 16.82 -10.17
N PRO A 87 -4.90 16.66 -11.16
CA PRO A 87 -4.83 15.56 -12.11
C PRO A 87 -3.53 15.54 -12.92
N GLU A 88 -2.87 16.69 -13.11
CA GLU A 88 -1.56 16.81 -13.75
C GLU A 88 -0.39 16.21 -12.95
N LYS A 89 -0.57 15.94 -11.66
CA LYS A 89 0.41 15.22 -10.83
C LYS A 89 0.44 13.72 -11.15
N VAL A 90 -0.57 13.21 -11.86
CA VAL A 90 -0.61 11.85 -12.39
C VAL A 90 -0.29 11.91 -13.88
N PRO A 91 0.77 11.23 -14.38
CA PRO A 91 1.21 11.36 -15.78
C PRO A 91 0.12 11.11 -16.83
N ASP A 92 -0.78 10.16 -16.58
CA ASP A 92 -1.91 9.84 -17.46
C ASP A 92 -3.25 10.45 -16.99
N ARG A 93 -3.21 11.26 -15.92
CA ARG A 93 -4.36 11.94 -15.30
C ARG A 93 -5.46 10.98 -14.80
N SER A 94 -5.12 9.71 -14.55
CA SER A 94 -6.03 8.71 -13.99
C SER A 94 -6.21 8.85 -12.47
N SER A 95 -7.23 8.17 -11.93
CA SER A 95 -7.58 8.15 -10.50
C SER A 95 -7.89 6.73 -10.03
N GLY A 96 -7.99 6.54 -8.71
CA GLY A 96 -8.43 5.30 -8.07
C GLY A 96 -9.96 5.13 -7.97
N ASP A 97 -10.76 5.82 -8.78
CA ASP A 97 -12.23 5.80 -8.65
C ASP A 97 -12.84 4.42 -8.86
N LEU A 98 -12.38 3.74 -9.91
CA LEU A 98 -12.71 2.35 -10.19
C LEU A 98 -11.56 1.41 -9.82
N ALA A 99 -10.31 1.84 -10.06
CA ALA A 99 -9.12 1.02 -9.90
C ALA A 99 -9.26 -0.34 -10.62
N CYS A 100 -9.08 -1.47 -9.92
CA CYS A 100 -9.30 -2.82 -10.43
C CYS A 100 -10.68 -3.39 -10.06
N ASP A 101 -11.55 -2.60 -9.42
CA ASP A 101 -12.89 -2.98 -8.95
C ASP A 101 -12.89 -4.18 -7.97
N SER A 102 -11.86 -4.30 -7.13
CA SER A 102 -11.73 -5.40 -6.14
C SER A 102 -12.73 -5.31 -4.97
N PHE A 103 -13.51 -4.23 -4.86
CA PHE A 103 -14.47 -4.04 -3.77
C PHE A 103 -15.86 -4.63 -4.05
N ASP A 104 -16.35 -4.53 -5.29
CA ASP A 104 -17.78 -4.38 -5.58
C ASP A 104 -18.69 -5.39 -4.85
N LEU A 105 -19.39 -4.88 -3.83
CA LEU A 105 -20.21 -5.66 -2.89
C LEU A 105 -21.48 -6.25 -3.53
N TYR A 106 -21.94 -5.73 -4.67
CA TYR A 106 -23.29 -5.99 -5.19
C TYR A 106 -23.40 -6.13 -6.73
N LYS A 107 -22.31 -6.11 -7.51
CA LYS A 107 -22.40 -6.35 -8.96
C LYS A 107 -22.72 -7.81 -9.34
N VAL A 108 -23.35 -7.92 -10.51
CA VAL A 108 -23.91 -9.08 -11.27
C VAL A 108 -22.99 -10.31 -11.42
N ARG A 109 -21.78 -10.30 -10.84
CA ARG A 109 -20.81 -11.40 -10.87
C ARG A 109 -20.35 -11.92 -9.50
N GLY A 110 -20.93 -11.49 -8.38
CA GLY A 110 -20.83 -12.15 -7.05
C GLY A 110 -19.46 -12.38 -6.40
N ASP A 111 -18.34 -12.18 -7.11
CA ASP A 111 -17.09 -12.90 -6.83
C ASP A 111 -15.81 -12.08 -7.15
N LEU A 112 -15.83 -10.75 -7.28
CA LEU A 112 -14.65 -9.98 -7.74
C LEU A 112 -13.42 -10.11 -6.81
N TYR A 113 -13.56 -9.90 -5.50
CA TYR A 113 -12.49 -10.20 -4.55
C TYR A 113 -12.12 -11.70 -4.54
N LYS A 114 -13.05 -12.59 -4.94
CA LYS A 114 -12.74 -14.02 -5.10
C LYS A 114 -11.92 -14.29 -6.35
N GLU A 115 -12.00 -13.46 -7.40
CA GLU A 115 -11.08 -13.55 -8.53
C GLU A 115 -9.65 -13.21 -8.10
N ASP A 116 -9.46 -12.20 -7.25
CA ASP A 116 -8.15 -11.92 -6.62
C ASP A 116 -7.66 -13.14 -5.82
N VAL A 117 -8.50 -13.72 -4.95
CA VAL A 117 -8.15 -14.90 -4.16
C VAL A 117 -7.88 -16.13 -5.04
N LYS A 118 -8.62 -16.30 -6.13
CA LYS A 118 -8.42 -17.38 -7.11
C LYS A 118 -7.10 -17.23 -7.86
N LEU A 119 -6.70 -16.00 -8.20
CA LEU A 119 -5.37 -15.73 -8.78
C LEU A 119 -4.27 -16.05 -7.78
N LEU A 120 -4.41 -15.62 -6.52
CA LEU A 120 -3.46 -15.95 -5.45
C LEU A 120 -3.33 -17.48 -5.27
N LYS A 121 -4.46 -18.21 -5.25
CA LYS A 121 -4.48 -19.67 -5.18
C LYS A 121 -3.79 -20.32 -6.37
N ARG A 122 -4.02 -19.82 -7.60
CA ARG A 122 -3.34 -20.31 -8.81
C ARG A 122 -1.83 -20.11 -8.75
N MET A 123 -1.37 -18.99 -8.17
CA MET A 123 0.05 -18.72 -7.92
C MET A 123 0.63 -19.56 -6.78
N LYS A 124 -0.20 -20.31 -6.03
CA LYS A 124 0.19 -21.12 -4.87
C LYS A 124 0.94 -20.30 -3.81
N VAL A 125 0.55 -19.04 -3.61
CA VAL A 125 1.11 -18.22 -2.54
C VAL A 125 0.57 -18.65 -1.18
N GLN A 126 1.35 -18.44 -0.13
CA GLN A 126 0.94 -18.75 1.25
C GLN A 126 0.44 -17.52 2.01
N ALA A 127 0.73 -16.32 1.51
CA ALA A 127 0.29 -15.08 2.14
C ALA A 127 -0.18 -14.05 1.12
N TYR A 128 -1.08 -13.19 1.58
CA TYR A 128 -1.50 -12.01 0.85
C TYR A 128 -1.43 -10.80 1.76
N ARG A 129 -0.62 -9.82 1.36
CA ARG A 129 -0.58 -8.53 2.03
C ARG A 129 -1.62 -7.61 1.41
N LEU A 130 -2.52 -7.09 2.23
CA LEU A 130 -3.53 -6.12 1.85
C LEU A 130 -3.48 -4.92 2.80
N SER A 131 -4.15 -3.82 2.46
CA SER A 131 -4.46 -2.77 3.42
C SER A 131 -5.97 -2.64 3.60
N ILE A 132 -6.39 -2.15 4.77
CA ILE A 132 -7.78 -1.81 5.04
C ILE A 132 -7.94 -0.29 4.85
N ALA A 133 -8.92 0.12 4.06
CA ALA A 133 -9.16 1.53 3.76
C ALA A 133 -9.77 2.21 4.99
N TRP A 134 -9.07 3.18 5.57
CA TRP A 134 -9.58 3.89 6.76
C TRP A 134 -10.91 4.59 6.44
N SER A 135 -10.98 5.28 5.29
CA SER A 135 -12.20 5.98 4.87
C SER A 135 -13.37 5.06 4.52
N ARG A 136 -13.14 3.75 4.38
CA ARG A 136 -14.20 2.74 4.21
C ARG A 136 -14.72 2.21 5.54
N ILE A 137 -13.87 2.09 6.57
CA ILE A 137 -14.30 1.63 7.89
C ILE A 137 -14.91 2.76 8.71
N LEU A 138 -14.27 3.93 8.67
CA LEU A 138 -14.70 5.15 9.36
C LEU A 138 -14.84 6.28 8.33
N PRO A 139 -16.00 6.41 7.66
CA PRO A 139 -16.22 7.44 6.64
C PRO A 139 -16.02 8.88 7.13
N LYS A 140 -16.20 9.11 8.44
CA LYS A 140 -15.95 10.38 9.12
C LYS A 140 -14.61 10.42 9.86
N GLY A 141 -13.71 9.48 9.57
CA GLY A 141 -12.38 9.34 10.14
C GLY A 141 -12.34 8.83 11.59
N ARG A 142 -13.41 9.05 12.38
CA ARG A 142 -13.46 8.72 13.81
C ARG A 142 -14.62 7.80 14.17
N LEU A 143 -14.47 7.05 15.26
CA LEU A 143 -15.51 6.18 15.82
C LEU A 143 -16.81 6.93 16.13
N ILE A 144 -16.72 8.13 16.69
CA ILE A 144 -17.89 8.96 17.01
C ILE A 144 -18.70 9.35 15.77
N GLY A 145 -18.08 9.37 14.60
CA GLY A 145 -18.74 9.63 13.32
C GLY A 145 -19.40 8.40 12.70
N GLY A 146 -19.37 7.25 13.38
CA GLY A 146 -19.99 6.00 12.94
C GLY A 146 -19.03 5.06 12.22
N ILE A 147 -19.31 3.77 12.35
CA ILE A 147 -18.63 2.67 11.66
C ILE A 147 -19.49 2.28 10.45
N ASP A 148 -18.86 2.10 9.28
CA ASP A 148 -19.56 1.51 8.13
C ASP A 148 -19.46 -0.01 8.15
N GLU A 149 -20.55 -0.65 8.57
CA GLU A 149 -20.62 -2.12 8.64
C GLU A 149 -20.54 -2.81 7.27
N ASN A 150 -20.82 -2.11 6.15
CA ASN A 150 -20.60 -2.67 4.83
C ASN A 150 -19.11 -2.79 4.52
N GLY A 151 -18.32 -1.81 4.94
CA GLY A 151 -16.86 -1.87 4.90
C GLY A 151 -16.33 -3.04 5.74
N ILE A 152 -16.83 -3.19 6.97
CA ILE A 152 -16.48 -4.33 7.84
C ILE A 152 -16.85 -5.66 7.17
N LYS A 153 -18.04 -5.76 6.58
CA LYS A 153 -18.51 -6.95 5.88
C LYS A 153 -17.60 -7.31 4.69
N TYR A 154 -17.17 -6.33 3.91
CA TYR A 154 -16.23 -6.55 2.80
C TYR A 154 -14.95 -7.22 3.27
N TYR A 155 -14.25 -6.62 4.25
CA TYR A 155 -12.98 -7.18 4.73
C TYR A 155 -13.18 -8.52 5.45
N ASN A 156 -14.31 -8.71 6.16
CA ASN A 156 -14.66 -10.01 6.71
C ASN A 156 -14.75 -11.09 5.63
N ASN A 157 -15.44 -10.81 4.53
CA ASN A 157 -15.59 -11.74 3.42
C ASN A 157 -14.24 -12.04 2.75
N LEU A 158 -13.43 -11.01 2.48
CA LEU A 158 -12.10 -11.17 1.89
C LEU A 158 -11.17 -11.99 2.81
N ILE A 159 -11.13 -11.68 4.10
CA ILE A 159 -10.33 -12.41 5.09
C ILE A 159 -10.79 -13.88 5.17
N ASN A 160 -12.11 -14.12 5.21
CA ASN A 160 -12.65 -15.48 5.23
C ASN A 160 -12.29 -16.26 3.97
N GLU A 161 -12.39 -15.63 2.80
CA GLU A 161 -12.05 -16.25 1.52
C GLU A 161 -10.55 -16.59 1.44
N LEU A 162 -9.67 -15.69 1.90
CA LEU A 162 -8.22 -15.94 1.99
C LEU A 162 -7.92 -17.14 2.90
N LYS A 163 -8.45 -17.13 4.13
CA LYS A 163 -8.24 -18.21 5.11
C LYS A 163 -8.82 -19.53 4.61
N GLY A 164 -10.01 -19.50 3.99
CA GLY A 164 -10.65 -20.67 3.37
C GLY A 164 -9.84 -21.29 2.24
N ASN A 165 -8.96 -20.51 1.59
CA ASN A 165 -8.04 -20.98 0.56
C ASN A 165 -6.61 -21.22 1.08
N GLY A 166 -6.39 -21.20 2.40
CA GLY A 166 -5.08 -21.46 3.02
C GLY A 166 -4.06 -20.33 2.81
N ILE A 167 -4.53 -19.11 2.58
CA ILE A 167 -3.71 -17.93 2.36
C ILE A 167 -3.76 -17.05 3.61
N GLU A 168 -2.60 -16.77 4.21
CA GLU A 168 -2.52 -15.98 5.43
C GLU A 168 -2.62 -14.47 5.11
N PRO A 169 -3.57 -13.73 5.72
CA PRO A 169 -3.68 -12.29 5.52
C PRO A 169 -2.62 -11.55 6.33
N TYR A 170 -1.85 -10.69 5.66
CA TYR A 170 -0.92 -9.73 6.25
C TYR A 170 -1.53 -8.34 6.09
N VAL A 171 -2.13 -7.82 7.16
CA VAL A 171 -2.95 -6.59 7.06
C VAL A 171 -2.12 -5.36 7.39
N THR A 172 -2.08 -4.44 6.44
CA THR A 172 -1.57 -3.09 6.63
C THR A 172 -2.71 -2.19 7.13
N ILE A 173 -2.55 -1.58 8.31
CA ILE A 173 -3.56 -0.73 8.93
C ILE A 173 -3.72 0.56 8.11
N PHE A 174 -2.60 1.16 7.71
CA PHE A 174 -2.60 2.42 6.97
C PHE A 174 -1.63 2.39 5.78
N HIS A 175 -2.15 2.73 4.60
CA HIS A 175 -1.40 2.76 3.36
C HIS A 175 -1.65 4.08 2.61
N TRP A 176 -1.34 5.19 3.29
CA TRP A 176 -1.36 6.56 2.75
C TRP A 176 -2.76 7.11 2.44
N ASP A 177 -3.79 6.51 2.98
CA ASP A 177 -5.20 6.76 2.68
C ASP A 177 -5.93 7.48 3.82
N VAL A 178 -5.36 8.61 4.29
CA VAL A 178 -5.95 9.42 5.38
C VAL A 178 -7.36 9.85 4.96
N PRO A 179 -8.41 9.60 5.76
CA PRO A 179 -9.75 10.12 5.47
C PRO A 179 -9.70 11.63 5.26
N GLN A 180 -10.26 12.13 4.15
CA GLN A 180 -10.11 13.53 3.76
C GLN A 180 -10.63 14.48 4.84
N THR A 181 -11.67 14.08 5.58
CA THR A 181 -12.21 14.82 6.71
C THR A 181 -11.20 15.10 7.83
N LEU A 182 -10.18 14.24 8.04
CA LEU A 182 -9.14 14.46 9.06
C LEU A 182 -8.06 15.41 8.53
N GLU A 183 -7.76 15.32 7.23
CA GLU A 183 -6.89 16.27 6.55
C GLU A 183 -7.49 17.68 6.57
N ASP A 184 -8.79 17.81 6.26
CA ASP A 184 -9.50 19.09 6.25
C ASP A 184 -9.63 19.71 7.65
N GLU A 185 -9.89 18.90 8.68
CA GLU A 185 -10.16 19.42 10.02
C GLU A 185 -8.90 19.84 10.77
N TYR A 186 -7.78 19.13 10.58
CA TYR A 186 -6.57 19.40 11.35
C TYR A 186 -5.25 19.11 10.62
N GLY A 187 -5.27 18.84 9.31
CA GLY A 187 -4.04 18.58 8.53
C GLY A 187 -3.48 17.17 8.71
N GLY A 188 -4.32 16.20 9.08
CA GLY A 188 -3.93 14.79 9.11
C GLY A 188 -2.69 14.54 9.96
N PHE A 189 -1.64 13.99 9.35
CA PHE A 189 -0.41 13.61 10.05
C PHE A 189 0.43 14.79 10.57
N LEU A 190 0.11 16.04 10.20
CA LEU A 190 0.76 17.22 10.80
C LEU A 190 0.28 17.51 12.22
N SER A 191 -0.92 17.03 12.60
CA SER A 191 -1.45 17.25 13.94
C SER A 191 -1.27 16.04 14.83
N ARG A 192 -0.88 16.27 16.10
CA ARG A 192 -0.88 15.21 17.13
C ARG A 192 -2.24 14.56 17.36
N ARG A 193 -3.34 15.21 16.95
CA ARG A 193 -4.71 14.67 17.03
C ARG A 193 -4.85 13.35 16.25
N ILE A 194 -4.06 13.16 15.17
CA ILE A 194 -4.08 11.93 14.37
C ILE A 194 -3.73 10.68 15.19
N VAL A 195 -2.95 10.83 16.27
CA VAL A 195 -2.45 9.70 17.06
C VAL A 195 -3.62 8.95 17.71
N GLU A 196 -4.54 9.70 18.34
CA GLU A 196 -5.70 9.08 19.01
C GLU A 196 -6.71 8.55 17.98
N ASP A 197 -6.94 9.27 16.88
CA ASP A 197 -7.82 8.82 15.80
C ASP A 197 -7.30 7.53 15.14
N TYR A 198 -5.99 7.45 14.87
CA TYR A 198 -5.33 6.27 14.32
C TYR A 198 -5.36 5.09 15.31
N LYS A 199 -5.08 5.34 16.59
CA LYS A 199 -5.15 4.31 17.65
C LYS A 199 -6.55 3.71 17.71
N ASN A 200 -7.58 4.54 17.75
CA ASN A 200 -8.98 4.09 17.82
C ASN A 200 -9.39 3.30 16.57
N TYR A 201 -8.92 3.72 15.39
CA TYR A 201 -9.09 2.98 14.15
C TYR A 201 -8.40 1.61 14.21
N ALA A 202 -7.12 1.55 14.61
CA ALA A 202 -6.37 0.31 14.75
C ALA A 202 -7.02 -0.66 15.75
N GLU A 203 -7.47 -0.15 16.91
CA GLU A 203 -8.15 -0.93 17.93
C GLU A 203 -9.45 -1.55 17.39
N LEU A 204 -10.24 -0.79 16.64
CA LEU A 204 -11.42 -1.31 15.95
C LEU A 204 -11.06 -2.45 14.99
N LEU A 205 -9.99 -2.32 14.20
CA LEU A 205 -9.55 -3.39 13.30
C LEU A 205 -9.15 -4.66 14.08
N PHE A 206 -8.43 -4.50 15.19
CA PHE A 206 -8.06 -5.64 16.04
C PHE A 206 -9.29 -6.33 16.64
N GLN A 207 -10.28 -5.56 17.10
CA GLN A 207 -11.54 -6.10 17.62
C GLN A 207 -12.33 -6.86 16.55
N ARG A 208 -12.35 -6.36 15.31
CA ARG A 208 -13.19 -6.89 14.23
C ARG A 208 -12.55 -8.03 13.44
N PHE A 209 -11.23 -8.05 13.37
CA PHE A 209 -10.49 -8.97 12.47
C PHE A 209 -9.36 -9.73 13.16
N GLY A 210 -8.96 -9.36 14.38
CA GLY A 210 -7.82 -9.95 15.10
C GLY A 210 -8.03 -11.42 15.50
N ASP A 211 -9.28 -11.91 15.47
CA ASP A 211 -9.59 -13.33 15.62
C ASP A 211 -8.97 -14.18 14.49
N ARG A 212 -8.93 -13.66 13.25
CA ARG A 212 -8.42 -14.33 12.05
C ARG A 212 -7.09 -13.77 11.52
N VAL A 213 -6.82 -12.48 11.71
CA VAL A 213 -5.61 -11.80 11.23
C VAL A 213 -4.55 -11.81 12.32
N LYS A 214 -3.40 -12.42 12.05
CA LYS A 214 -2.28 -12.56 13.01
C LYS A 214 -1.05 -11.71 12.67
N PHE A 215 -0.98 -11.20 11.45
CA PHE A 215 0.14 -10.36 10.98
C PHE A 215 -0.37 -8.97 10.64
N TRP A 216 0.10 -7.99 11.42
CA TRP A 216 -0.28 -6.59 11.29
C TRP A 216 0.93 -5.71 10.95
N ILE A 217 0.73 -4.79 10.02
CA ILE A 217 1.70 -3.78 9.59
C ILE A 217 1.07 -2.43 9.87
N THR A 218 1.66 -1.63 10.75
CA THR A 218 1.04 -0.37 11.20
C THR A 218 1.00 0.67 10.08
N LEU A 219 2.16 1.04 9.54
CA LEU A 219 2.31 2.05 8.50
C LEU A 219 3.08 1.46 7.31
N ASN A 220 2.55 1.65 6.10
CA ASN A 220 3.35 1.43 4.90
C ASN A 220 4.34 2.59 4.71
N GLN A 221 5.64 2.28 4.61
CA GLN A 221 6.69 3.19 4.13
C GLN A 221 6.55 4.65 4.65
N PRO A 222 6.70 4.89 5.96
CA PRO A 222 6.50 6.22 6.55
C PRO A 222 7.48 7.28 6.00
N TYR A 223 8.68 6.88 5.57
CA TYR A 223 9.61 7.77 4.89
C TYR A 223 9.03 8.35 3.60
N SER A 224 8.37 7.52 2.78
CA SER A 224 7.73 7.96 1.54
C SER A 224 6.57 8.90 1.83
N LEU A 225 5.74 8.60 2.84
CA LEU A 225 4.67 9.49 3.27
C LEU A 225 5.21 10.88 3.64
N ALA A 226 6.24 10.94 4.48
CA ALA A 226 6.84 12.20 4.92
C ALA A 226 7.52 12.95 3.76
N SER A 227 8.39 12.28 3.00
CA SER A 227 9.18 12.92 1.94
C SER A 227 8.35 13.30 0.71
N LYS A 228 7.39 12.47 0.31
CA LYS A 228 6.56 12.72 -0.89
C LYS A 228 5.30 13.53 -0.59
N GLY A 229 4.70 13.33 0.57
CA GLY A 229 3.49 14.07 0.97
C GLY A 229 3.78 15.48 1.50
N TYR A 230 4.90 15.65 2.19
CA TYR A 230 5.26 16.89 2.88
C TYR A 230 6.65 17.44 2.51
N GLY A 231 7.45 16.74 1.70
CA GLY A 231 8.76 17.24 1.25
C GLY A 231 8.70 17.84 -0.14
N ASP A 232 8.45 17.00 -1.16
CA ASP A 232 8.36 17.40 -2.57
C ASP A 232 6.92 17.55 -3.09
N GLY A 233 5.91 17.21 -2.26
CA GLY A 233 4.49 17.31 -2.58
C GLY A 233 4.05 16.56 -3.83
N SER A 234 4.76 15.47 -4.19
CA SER A 234 4.36 14.60 -5.30
C SER A 234 3.23 13.64 -4.92
N TYR A 235 3.02 13.36 -3.63
CA TYR A 235 1.93 12.53 -3.09
C TYR A 235 0.98 13.38 -2.21
N PRO A 236 -0.24 12.90 -1.91
CA PRO A 236 -1.10 13.56 -0.94
C PRO A 236 -0.39 13.74 0.42
N PRO A 237 -0.66 14.83 1.14
CA PRO A 237 -1.58 15.93 0.79
C PRO A 237 -1.00 16.97 -0.19
N GLY A 238 0.18 16.73 -0.77
CA GLY A 238 0.75 17.59 -1.80
C GLY A 238 1.41 18.84 -1.25
N ARG A 239 2.00 18.79 -0.05
CA ARG A 239 2.55 19.95 0.64
C ARG A 239 4.06 20.04 0.43
N CYS A 240 4.55 21.22 0.09
CA CYS A 240 5.98 21.49 -0.10
C CYS A 240 6.28 22.99 -0.09
N THR A 241 7.51 23.34 0.28
CA THR A 241 7.96 24.75 0.29
C THR A 241 8.01 25.28 -1.14
N GLY A 242 7.25 26.35 -1.41
CA GLY A 242 7.25 27.01 -2.73
C GLY A 242 6.47 26.28 -3.82
N CYS A 243 5.65 25.30 -3.47
CA CYS A 243 4.77 24.64 -4.41
C CYS A 243 3.55 25.50 -4.73
N GLU A 244 3.16 25.52 -6.01
CA GLU A 244 1.97 26.25 -6.50
C GLU A 244 0.69 25.79 -5.81
N PHE A 245 0.68 24.53 -5.39
CA PHE A 245 -0.43 23.87 -4.74
C PHE A 245 0.04 23.20 -3.46
N GLY A 246 -0.58 23.56 -2.34
CA GLY A 246 -0.27 22.98 -1.02
C GLY A 246 0.24 24.01 -0.01
N GLY A 247 0.34 23.57 1.23
CA GLY A 247 0.94 24.33 2.33
C GLY A 247 2.44 24.53 2.21
N ASN A 248 3.02 25.25 3.17
CA ASN A 248 4.46 25.45 3.26
C ASN A 248 5.09 24.58 4.35
N SER A 249 5.68 23.45 3.93
CA SER A 249 6.33 22.49 4.84
C SER A 249 7.48 23.06 5.66
N GLY A 250 8.06 24.21 5.26
CA GLY A 250 9.08 24.90 6.05
C GLY A 250 8.53 25.67 7.25
N THR A 251 7.22 25.88 7.32
CA THR A 251 6.55 26.68 8.37
C THR A 251 5.42 25.95 9.09
N GLU A 252 5.07 24.76 8.63
CA GLU A 252 3.97 23.95 9.15
C GLU A 252 4.51 22.91 10.13
N LEU A 253 4.47 23.26 11.42
CA LEU A 253 4.82 22.41 12.56
C LEU A 253 3.63 22.27 13.51
#